data_AF-A0A212FGC7-F1
#
_entry.id   AF-A0A212FGC7-F1
#
_cell.length_a   1.000
_cell.length_b   1.000
_cell.length_c   1.000
_cell.angle_alpha   90.00
_cell.angle_beta   90.00
_cell.angle_gamma   90.00
#
_symmetry.space_group_name_H-M   'P 1'
#
loop_
_entity.id
_entity.type
_entity.pdbx_description
1 polymer ?
#
loop_
_entity_poly.entity_id
_entity_poly.type
_entity_poly.pdbx_seq_one_letter_code
_entity_poly.pdbx_strand_id
1 'polypeptide(L)'
;MSSLGNILNDSHAEIIARRGFLLYLYKNILDTLNEKSSIFIRENEKFKLKDNLEYLFYSSQMPCGDASIIPKCGEQDDYGDLIINSKRKADINICEIQSKKVKMDIHRTGAKCLTHRNQDPKEPGDKYHLIGQVRTKPGRGDRTLSVSCSDKIARWIHLGIQGALLSLILHEPIFIKCFIFGSGTPYSKESLNRALIYRDNEDVLGRLQVVPEFHNSSIVFPHIRTTNSLRPSAGSIIYVNINNGLQEVAVQGVKLGLTKKRANSLNHCLSICKYSLYRIFLEILEKNHDLKKIICCEELKDIPYNKMKRKAILYQEKWTEIKDNFFKAWTVKPDIWNFCINDK
;
A
#
# COMPACT_ATOMS: atom_id res chain seq x y z
N MET A 1 -10.11 13.79 8.42
CA MET A 1 -10.58 13.35 7.08
C MET A 1 -11.31 14.51 6.43
N SER A 2 -11.35 14.61 5.10
CA SER A 2 -12.13 15.62 4.38
C SER A 2 -13.19 14.97 3.47
N SER A 3 -14.41 15.50 3.48
CA SER A 3 -15.50 15.10 2.58
C SER A 3 -15.22 15.48 1.13
N LEU A 4 -14.47 16.57 0.91
CA LEU A 4 -14.05 17.04 -0.42
C LEU A 4 -12.90 16.22 -1.03
N GLY A 5 -12.34 15.26 -0.29
CA GLY A 5 -11.28 14.38 -0.80
C GLY A 5 -9.91 15.05 -1.00
N ASN A 6 -9.71 16.28 -0.52
CA ASN A 6 -8.50 17.08 -0.69
C ASN A 6 -7.41 16.86 0.38
N ILE A 7 -7.69 16.05 1.42
CA ILE A 7 -6.74 15.73 2.50
C ILE A 7 -6.35 14.24 2.41
N LEU A 8 -5.04 13.95 2.53
CA LEU A 8 -4.57 12.57 2.67
C LEU A 8 -4.92 12.01 4.05
N ASN A 9 -5.54 10.83 4.07
CA ASN A 9 -5.91 10.16 5.31
C ASN A 9 -4.81 9.24 5.85
N ASP A 10 -3.73 9.09 5.09
CA ASP A 10 -2.63 8.18 5.39
C ASP A 10 -1.38 8.61 4.62
N SER A 11 -0.33 8.90 5.39
CA SER A 11 0.94 9.42 4.88
C SER A 11 2.13 8.49 5.17
N HIS A 12 1.88 7.23 5.48
CA HIS A 12 2.95 6.23 5.49
C HIS A 12 3.58 6.11 4.09
N ALA A 13 4.90 5.90 4.04
CA ALA A 13 5.68 5.94 2.80
C ALA A 13 5.15 4.95 1.74
N GLU A 14 4.79 3.73 2.15
CA GLU A 14 4.23 2.68 1.28
C GLU A 14 2.92 3.14 0.61
N ILE A 15 2.11 3.88 1.36
CA ILE A 15 0.80 4.36 0.92
C ILE A 15 0.95 5.55 -0.02
N ILE A 16 1.88 6.46 0.30
CA ILE A 16 2.23 7.58 -0.57
C ILE A 16 2.83 7.07 -1.88
N ALA A 17 3.76 6.13 -1.83
CA ALA A 17 4.40 5.52 -3.00
C ALA A 17 3.35 4.93 -3.94
N ARG A 18 2.39 4.14 -3.42
CA ARG A 18 1.27 3.65 -4.23
C ARG A 18 0.49 4.79 -4.86
N ARG A 19 0.12 5.85 -4.12
CA ARG A 19 -0.70 6.94 -4.67
C ARG A 19 0.05 7.76 -5.72
N GLY A 20 1.36 7.94 -5.54
CA GLY A 20 2.26 8.48 -6.56
C GLY A 20 2.33 7.59 -7.80
N PHE A 21 2.40 6.27 -7.61
CA PHE A 21 2.32 5.33 -8.72
C PHE A 21 0.99 5.43 -9.48
N LEU A 22 -0.15 5.57 -8.80
CA LEU A 22 -1.43 5.79 -9.50
C LEU A 22 -1.42 7.08 -10.33
N LEU A 23 -0.82 8.15 -9.82
CA LEU A 23 -0.64 9.39 -10.57
C LEU A 23 0.23 9.18 -11.81
N TYR A 24 1.34 8.44 -11.66
CA TYR A 24 2.20 8.05 -12.77
C TYR A 24 1.44 7.26 -13.85
N LEU A 25 0.63 6.27 -13.45
CA LEU A 25 -0.20 5.50 -14.37
C LEU A 25 -1.19 6.39 -15.12
N TYR A 26 -1.92 7.25 -14.41
CA TYR A 26 -2.87 8.18 -15.04
C TYR A 26 -2.19 9.13 -16.03
N LYS A 27 -1.00 9.65 -15.70
CA LYS A 27 -0.27 10.54 -16.61
C LYS A 27 0.20 9.81 -17.86
N ASN A 28 0.68 8.58 -17.74
CA ASN A 28 1.01 7.76 -18.91
C ASN A 28 -0.22 7.42 -19.77
N ILE A 29 -1.38 7.17 -19.17
CA ILE A 29 -2.63 6.98 -19.94
C ILE A 29 -3.00 8.25 -20.72
N LEU A 30 -2.87 9.43 -20.09
CA LEU A 30 -3.05 10.70 -20.79
C LEU A 30 -2.02 10.90 -21.91
N ASP A 31 -0.76 10.50 -21.69
CA ASP A 31 0.27 10.56 -22.73
C ASP A 31 -0.09 9.65 -23.91
N THR A 32 -0.61 8.44 -23.68
CA THR A 32 -1.15 7.58 -24.74
C THR A 32 -2.28 8.26 -25.52
N LEU A 33 -3.23 8.90 -24.83
CA LEU A 33 -4.34 9.63 -25.47
C LEU A 33 -3.90 10.88 -26.24
N ASN A 34 -2.75 11.45 -25.91
CA ASN A 34 -2.17 12.59 -26.61
C ASN A 34 -1.09 12.16 -27.62
N GLU A 35 -1.04 10.88 -28.00
CA GLU A 35 -0.09 10.32 -28.96
C GLU A 35 1.40 10.53 -28.58
N LYS A 36 1.68 10.54 -27.27
CA LYS A 36 3.03 10.63 -26.71
C LYS A 36 3.55 9.26 -26.30
N SER A 37 4.87 9.18 -26.10
CA SER A 37 5.50 7.99 -25.54
C SER A 37 4.93 7.65 -24.16
N SER A 38 4.53 6.39 -23.97
CA SER A 38 3.87 5.90 -22.77
C SER A 38 4.16 4.43 -22.53
N ILE A 39 4.01 3.98 -21.29
CA ILE A 39 4.01 2.57 -20.89
C ILE A 39 2.73 1.80 -21.26
N PHE A 40 1.69 2.51 -21.74
CA PHE A 40 0.42 1.92 -22.13
C PHE A 40 0.24 1.90 -23.64
N ILE A 41 -0.45 0.86 -24.12
CA ILE A 41 -1.05 0.78 -25.44
C ILE A 41 -2.58 0.82 -25.31
N ARG A 42 -3.26 1.33 -26.33
CA ARG A 42 -4.71 1.25 -26.42
C ARG A 42 -5.08 -0.10 -27.00
N GLU A 43 -5.93 -0.84 -26.30
CA GLU A 43 -6.47 -2.12 -26.73
C GLU A 43 -8.00 -2.03 -26.62
N ASN A 44 -8.65 -1.92 -27.78
CA ASN A 44 -10.05 -1.51 -27.89
C ASN A 44 -10.28 -0.15 -27.18
N GLU A 45 -11.26 -0.07 -26.28
CA GLU A 45 -11.56 1.16 -25.53
C GLU A 45 -10.74 1.32 -24.25
N LYS A 46 -9.93 0.32 -23.88
CA LYS A 46 -9.18 0.28 -22.63
C LYS A 46 -7.68 0.40 -22.86
N PHE A 47 -6.95 0.52 -21.76
CA PHE A 47 -5.49 0.64 -21.76
C PHE A 47 -4.86 -0.63 -21.20
N LYS A 48 -3.87 -1.17 -21.91
CA LYS A 48 -3.07 -2.33 -21.50
C LYS A 48 -1.62 -1.89 -21.30
N LEU A 49 -0.99 -2.36 -20.23
CA LEU A 49 0.45 -2.18 -20.03
C LEU A 49 1.22 -2.92 -21.13
N LYS A 50 2.35 -2.36 -21.56
CA LYS A 50 3.30 -3.09 -22.42
C LYS A 50 3.84 -4.32 -21.69
N ASP A 51 3.97 -5.43 -22.40
CA ASP A 51 4.27 -6.76 -21.82
C ASP A 51 5.66 -6.86 -21.16
N ASN A 52 6.60 -5.97 -21.50
CA ASN A 52 7.98 -5.97 -21.02
C ASN A 52 8.20 -5.11 -19.75
N LEU A 53 7.15 -4.86 -18.98
CA LEU A 53 7.19 -3.99 -17.81
C LEU A 53 6.91 -4.76 -16.53
N GLU A 54 7.88 -4.70 -15.61
CA GLU A 54 7.72 -5.20 -14.24
C GLU A 54 7.84 -4.05 -13.25
N TYR A 55 7.07 -4.14 -12.18
CA TYR A 55 7.12 -3.18 -11.07
C TYR A 55 7.67 -3.86 -9.83
N LEU A 56 8.56 -3.15 -9.15
CA LEU A 56 9.12 -3.55 -7.87
C LEU A 56 8.57 -2.63 -6.79
N PHE A 57 8.18 -3.21 -5.67
CA PHE A 57 7.86 -2.46 -4.46
C PHE A 57 9.05 -2.48 -3.53
N TYR A 58 9.47 -1.31 -3.05
CA TYR A 58 10.49 -1.19 -2.03
C TYR A 58 9.95 -0.49 -0.79
N SER A 59 10.26 -1.02 0.39
CA SER A 59 10.05 -0.34 1.68
C SER A 59 11.28 -0.52 2.57
N SER A 60 11.75 0.57 3.18
CA SER A 60 12.92 0.54 4.08
C SER A 60 12.75 -0.33 5.32
N GLN A 61 11.51 -0.67 5.68
CA GLN A 61 11.17 -1.49 6.84
C GLN A 61 10.01 -2.42 6.50
N MET A 62 9.84 -3.46 7.31
CA MET A 62 8.62 -4.28 7.33
C MET A 62 7.37 -3.41 7.50
N PRO A 63 6.28 -3.69 6.75
CA PRO A 63 5.10 -2.86 6.81
C PRO A 63 4.42 -3.01 8.18
N CYS A 64 3.97 -1.90 8.75
CA CYS A 64 3.29 -1.96 10.05
C CYS A 64 2.06 -2.87 10.02
N GLY A 65 1.73 -3.51 11.13
CA GLY A 65 0.68 -4.54 11.20
C GLY A 65 1.26 -5.94 11.39
N ASP A 66 0.55 -6.94 10.88
CA ASP A 66 0.86 -8.36 11.11
C ASP A 66 2.24 -8.79 10.61
N ALA A 67 2.73 -8.21 9.51
CA ALA A 67 4.04 -8.55 8.96
C ALA A 67 5.21 -8.14 9.86
N SER A 68 4.99 -7.18 10.77
CA SER A 68 5.98 -6.73 11.75
C SER A 68 5.96 -7.54 13.06
N ILE A 69 5.09 -8.56 13.16
CA ILE A 69 5.05 -9.51 14.27
C ILE A 69 5.96 -10.67 13.91
N ILE A 70 7.23 -10.54 14.26
CA ILE A 70 8.31 -11.43 13.81
C ILE A 70 8.88 -12.20 15.02
N PRO A 71 9.00 -13.54 14.98
CA PRO A 71 9.70 -14.30 16.01
C PRO A 71 11.15 -13.86 16.18
N LYS A 72 11.61 -13.73 17.42
CA LYS A 72 13.03 -13.57 17.75
C LYS A 72 13.63 -14.96 17.95
N CYS A 73 14.49 -15.41 17.04
CA CYS A 73 15.18 -16.69 17.16
C CYS A 73 16.50 -16.53 17.95
N GLY A 74 16.47 -16.65 19.28
CA GLY A 74 17.71 -16.69 20.08
C GLY A 74 18.57 -15.41 20.04
N GLU A 75 19.87 -15.51 20.34
CA GLU A 75 20.79 -14.35 20.49
C GLU A 75 21.05 -13.56 19.19
N GLN A 76 20.55 -14.03 18.04
CA GLN A 76 20.69 -13.35 16.75
C GLN A 76 19.31 -13.16 16.13
N ASP A 77 18.87 -11.91 16.02
CA ASP A 77 17.67 -11.57 15.25
C ASP A 77 17.90 -11.98 13.77
N ASP A 78 16.91 -12.62 13.15
CA ASP A 78 16.94 -12.93 11.72
C ASP A 78 16.75 -11.64 10.91
N TYR A 79 17.86 -11.18 10.32
CA TYR A 79 17.89 -10.03 9.42
C TYR A 79 17.75 -10.44 7.95
N GLY A 80 17.27 -11.66 7.66
CA GLY A 80 17.09 -12.24 6.33
C GLY A 80 18.39 -12.65 5.63
N ASP A 81 18.27 -13.54 4.64
CA ASP A 81 19.39 -13.95 3.80
C ASP A 81 19.97 -12.74 3.04
N LEU A 82 21.21 -12.38 3.38
CA LEU A 82 21.99 -11.42 2.61
C LEU A 82 22.35 -12.06 1.26
N ILE A 83 21.98 -11.43 0.15
CA ILE A 83 22.54 -11.81 -1.16
C ILE A 83 24.03 -11.43 -1.14
N ILE A 84 24.89 -12.35 -0.72
CA ILE A 84 26.35 -12.21 -0.67
C ILE A 84 26.94 -13.04 -1.82
N ASN A 85 27.78 -12.42 -2.65
CA ASN A 85 28.59 -13.12 -3.65
C ASN A 85 29.48 -14.17 -2.96
N SER A 86 29.34 -15.42 -3.40
CA SER A 86 30.01 -16.59 -2.83
C SER A 86 31.53 -16.40 -2.66
N LYS A 87 32.03 -16.56 -1.43
CA LYS A 87 33.39 -17.06 -1.15
C LYS A 87 33.43 -17.93 0.11
N ARG A 88 33.73 -19.22 -0.14
CA ARG A 88 34.30 -20.33 0.66
C ARG A 88 34.19 -20.33 2.20
N LYS A 89 33.69 -21.47 2.71
CA LYS A 89 33.59 -21.90 4.12
C LYS A 89 34.96 -22.20 4.74
N ALA A 90 35.06 -22.02 6.06
CA ALA A 90 36.03 -22.69 6.93
C ALA A 90 35.28 -23.29 8.13
N ASP A 91 35.60 -24.55 8.44
CA ASP A 91 35.01 -25.39 9.48
C ASP A 91 35.50 -25.00 10.87
N ILE A 92 34.59 -24.95 11.87
CA ILE A 92 34.97 -25.04 13.29
C ILE A 92 33.97 -25.93 14.04
N ASN A 93 34.55 -26.81 14.85
CA ASN A 93 34.00 -27.95 15.57
C ASN A 93 32.87 -27.66 16.57
N ILE A 94 32.07 -28.71 16.77
CA ILE A 94 30.92 -28.88 17.65
C ILE A 94 31.36 -28.94 19.12
N CYS A 95 30.73 -28.12 19.98
CA CYS A 95 30.59 -28.41 21.41
C CYS A 95 29.11 -28.35 21.80
N GLU A 96 28.62 -29.45 22.38
CA GLU A 96 27.26 -29.62 22.89
C GLU A 96 27.00 -28.70 24.10
N ILE A 97 26.01 -27.80 23.98
CA ILE A 97 25.53 -26.97 25.08
C ILE A 97 24.08 -27.36 25.40
N GLN A 98 23.87 -27.72 26.67
CA GLN A 98 22.62 -28.13 27.29
C GLN A 98 21.46 -27.16 26.99
N SER A 99 20.34 -27.71 26.51
CA SER A 99 19.14 -26.98 26.09
C SER A 99 18.43 -26.28 27.24
N LYS A 100 18.82 -25.05 27.56
CA LYS A 100 17.93 -24.09 28.24
C LYS A 100 16.74 -23.82 27.31
N LYS A 101 15.50 -24.04 27.76
CA LYS A 101 14.30 -23.63 27.01
C LYS A 101 14.39 -22.13 26.72
N VAL A 102 14.79 -21.78 25.50
CA VAL A 102 14.85 -20.40 25.03
C VAL A 102 13.42 -19.86 25.05
N LYS A 103 13.14 -18.87 25.90
CA LYS A 103 11.85 -18.18 25.87
C LYS A 103 11.76 -17.43 24.55
N MET A 104 10.91 -17.91 23.64
CA MET A 104 10.64 -17.26 22.37
C MET A 104 9.94 -15.93 22.63
N ASP A 105 10.50 -14.84 22.09
CA ASP A 105 9.90 -13.51 22.12
C ASP A 105 9.65 -13.03 20.68
N ILE A 106 8.98 -11.91 20.50
CA ILE A 106 8.62 -11.36 19.19
C ILE A 106 8.99 -9.88 19.07
N HIS A 107 9.29 -9.45 17.86
CA HIS A 107 9.16 -8.04 17.48
C HIS A 107 7.69 -7.66 17.50
N ARG A 108 7.37 -6.59 18.22
CA ARG A 108 5.99 -6.17 18.48
C ARG A 108 5.56 -5.07 17.53
N THR A 109 4.28 -5.06 17.19
CA THR A 109 3.71 -4.02 16.34
C THR A 109 2.97 -2.95 17.16
N GLY A 110 3.08 -1.70 16.72
CA GLY A 110 2.26 -0.61 17.27
C GLY A 110 0.79 -0.67 16.80
N ALA A 111 0.53 -1.37 15.69
CA ALA A 111 -0.80 -1.49 15.11
C ALA A 111 -1.77 -2.28 16.01
N LYS A 112 -3.01 -1.83 16.11
CA LYS A 112 -4.00 -2.37 17.05
C LYS A 112 -5.07 -3.18 16.33
N CYS A 113 -5.49 -4.32 16.88
CA CYS A 113 -6.64 -5.07 16.38
C CYS A 113 -7.88 -4.18 16.25
N LEU A 114 -8.79 -4.50 15.32
CA LEU A 114 -10.07 -3.80 15.21
C LEU A 114 -10.86 -3.91 16.52
N THR A 115 -11.60 -2.87 16.89
CA THR A 115 -12.30 -2.77 18.19
C THR A 115 -13.33 -3.86 18.44
N HIS A 116 -13.98 -4.34 17.38
CA HIS A 116 -15.02 -5.37 17.45
C HIS A 116 -14.47 -6.79 17.22
N ARG A 117 -13.17 -7.00 17.40
CA ARG A 117 -12.49 -8.29 17.23
C ARG A 117 -11.69 -8.64 18.48
N ASN A 118 -11.17 -9.85 18.52
CA ASN A 118 -10.29 -10.31 19.59
C ASN A 118 -9.08 -9.37 19.69
N GLN A 119 -8.78 -8.96 20.92
CA GLN A 119 -7.66 -8.06 21.21
C GLN A 119 -6.40 -8.87 21.53
N ASP A 120 -5.25 -8.23 21.36
CA ASP A 120 -3.97 -8.80 21.76
C ASP A 120 -3.98 -9.19 23.25
N PRO A 121 -3.58 -10.43 23.63
CA PRO A 121 -3.56 -10.88 25.03
C PRO A 121 -2.58 -10.10 25.88
N LYS A 122 -1.49 -9.59 25.26
CA LYS A 122 -0.35 -8.94 25.92
C LYS A 122 0.38 -9.84 26.92
N GLU A 123 0.28 -11.15 26.73
CA GLU A 123 1.07 -12.12 27.48
C GLU A 123 2.58 -11.98 27.17
N PRO A 124 3.47 -12.44 28.06
CA PRO A 124 4.90 -12.44 27.78
C PRO A 124 5.28 -13.31 26.56
N GLY A 125 6.33 -12.90 25.85
CA GLY A 125 6.88 -13.66 24.73
C GLY A 125 6.02 -13.60 23.45
N ASP A 126 5.98 -14.73 22.74
CA ASP A 126 5.28 -14.94 21.47
C ASP A 126 3.74 -14.84 21.54
N LYS A 127 3.17 -15.01 22.73
CA LYS A 127 1.72 -14.86 22.98
C LYS A 127 1.24 -13.42 23.13
N TYR A 128 2.12 -12.44 23.00
CA TYR A 128 1.76 -11.03 23.19
C TYR A 128 0.72 -10.55 22.17
N HIS A 129 0.83 -10.97 20.90
CA HIS A 129 -0.05 -10.54 19.82
C HIS A 129 -0.87 -11.70 19.24
N LEU A 130 -2.12 -11.41 18.86
CA LEU A 130 -2.85 -12.29 17.95
C LEU A 130 -2.29 -12.14 16.53
N ILE A 131 -2.20 -13.25 15.81
CA ILE A 131 -1.68 -13.30 14.46
C ILE A 131 -2.83 -13.34 13.44
N GLY A 132 -2.58 -12.91 12.20
CA GLY A 132 -3.55 -12.97 11.10
C GLY A 132 -4.67 -11.92 11.19
N GLN A 133 -4.64 -11.06 12.22
CA GLN A 133 -5.68 -10.07 12.47
C GLN A 133 -5.54 -8.85 11.55
N VAL A 134 -6.67 -8.27 11.15
CA VAL A 134 -6.71 -6.94 10.53
C VAL A 134 -6.47 -5.91 11.62
N ARG A 135 -5.54 -4.97 11.38
CA ARG A 135 -5.10 -4.00 12.38
C ARG A 135 -5.31 -2.57 11.89
N THR A 136 -5.66 -1.67 12.79
CA THR A 136 -5.58 -0.22 12.60
C THR A 136 -4.16 0.28 12.85
N LYS A 137 -3.81 1.40 12.21
CA LYS A 137 -2.49 2.01 12.43
C LYS A 137 -2.30 2.50 13.86
N PRO A 138 -1.05 2.50 14.37
CA PRO A 138 -0.72 3.23 15.57
C PRO A 138 -0.91 4.73 15.30
N GLY A 139 -2.02 5.31 15.76
CA GLY A 139 -2.21 6.76 15.72
C GLY A 139 -1.34 7.46 16.75
N ARG A 140 -0.87 8.68 16.44
CA ARG A 140 -0.52 9.68 17.45
C ARG A 140 -1.80 10.48 17.72
N GLY A 141 -2.56 10.12 18.74
CA GLY A 141 -3.88 10.71 19.05
C GLY A 141 -5.04 9.78 18.73
N ASP A 142 -6.17 10.34 18.26
CA ASP A 142 -7.42 9.61 18.06
C ASP A 142 -7.27 8.39 17.15
N ARG A 143 -8.05 7.34 17.48
CA ARG A 143 -8.05 6.10 16.71
C ARG A 143 -8.42 6.38 15.26
N THR A 144 -7.55 5.95 14.35
CA THR A 144 -7.77 6.09 12.90
C THR A 144 -8.55 4.90 12.34
N LEU A 145 -9.46 5.18 11.41
CA LEU A 145 -10.12 4.15 10.58
C LEU A 145 -9.21 3.63 9.45
N SER A 146 -7.94 4.03 9.41
CA SER A 146 -6.97 3.48 8.46
C SER A 146 -6.38 2.18 9.00
N VAL A 147 -6.62 1.10 8.26
CA VAL A 147 -5.93 -0.18 8.49
C VAL A 147 -4.41 -0.06 8.29
N SER A 148 -3.67 -1.05 8.78
CA SER A 148 -2.22 -1.15 8.74
C SER A 148 -1.66 -1.21 7.32
N CYS A 149 -0.36 -0.99 7.17
CA CYS A 149 0.30 -1.13 5.86
C CYS A 149 0.31 -2.59 5.42
N SER A 150 0.49 -3.56 6.32
CA SER A 150 0.39 -4.99 6.04
C SER A 150 -0.95 -5.32 5.37
N ASP A 151 -2.07 -4.90 5.99
CA ASP A 151 -3.42 -5.18 5.46
C ASP A 151 -3.66 -4.52 4.10
N LYS A 152 -3.09 -3.33 3.88
CA LYS A 152 -3.19 -2.62 2.60
C LYS A 152 -2.38 -3.29 1.51
N ILE A 153 -1.14 -3.69 1.80
CA ILE A 153 -0.27 -4.37 0.83
C ILE A 153 -0.88 -5.73 0.47
N ALA A 154 -1.35 -6.50 1.45
CA ALA A 154 -2.09 -7.73 1.21
C ALA A 154 -3.25 -7.48 0.24
N ARG A 155 -4.05 -6.42 0.48
CA ARG A 155 -5.13 -6.06 -0.44
C ARG A 155 -4.64 -5.77 -1.86
N TRP A 156 -3.46 -5.19 -2.05
CA TRP A 156 -2.91 -4.91 -3.39
C TRP A 156 -2.41 -6.19 -4.06
N ILE A 157 -1.86 -7.14 -3.31
CA ILE A 157 -1.48 -8.46 -3.82
C ILE A 157 -2.72 -9.21 -4.35
N HIS A 158 -3.83 -9.18 -3.61
CA HIS A 158 -5.04 -9.94 -3.99
C HIS A 158 -5.92 -9.23 -5.06
N LEU A 159 -5.99 -7.89 -5.07
CA LEU A 159 -6.86 -7.13 -6.00
C LEU A 159 -6.14 -6.43 -7.16
N GLY A 160 -4.82 -6.31 -7.07
CA GLY A 160 -4.04 -5.38 -7.88
C GLY A 160 -3.92 -3.98 -7.26
N ILE A 161 -2.84 -3.30 -7.61
CA ILE A 161 -2.45 -2.03 -7.01
C ILE A 161 -3.26 -0.83 -7.53
N GLN A 162 -3.84 -0.94 -8.72
CA GLN A 162 -4.52 0.14 -9.47
C GLN A 162 -5.74 0.72 -8.73
N GLY A 163 -6.49 -0.12 -8.01
CA GLY A 163 -7.73 0.29 -7.35
C GLY A 163 -8.92 0.51 -8.30
N ALA A 164 -10.08 0.78 -7.71
CA ALA A 164 -11.39 0.73 -8.41
C ALA A 164 -11.52 1.65 -9.64
N LEU A 165 -11.01 2.89 -9.59
CA LEU A 165 -11.17 3.81 -10.72
C LEU A 165 -10.33 3.36 -11.92
N LEU A 166 -9.04 3.07 -11.71
CA LEU A 166 -8.19 2.58 -12.78
C LEU A 166 -8.68 1.24 -13.34
N SER A 167 -9.28 0.36 -12.54
CA SER A 167 -9.85 -0.89 -13.08
C SER A 167 -11.02 -0.70 -14.05
N LEU A 168 -11.64 0.48 -14.11
CA LEU A 168 -12.64 0.79 -15.14
C LEU A 168 -12.01 1.00 -16.52
N ILE A 169 -10.80 1.54 -16.55
CA ILE A 169 -10.13 1.98 -17.78
C ILE A 169 -8.99 1.06 -18.22
N LEU A 170 -8.46 0.24 -17.31
CA LEU A 170 -7.46 -0.76 -17.61
C LEU A 170 -8.10 -2.05 -18.13
N HIS A 171 -7.42 -2.69 -19.09
CA HIS A 171 -7.79 -4.02 -19.57
C HIS A 171 -7.65 -5.07 -18.46
N GLU A 172 -6.53 -5.03 -17.74
CA GLU A 172 -6.20 -5.97 -16.66
C GLU A 172 -5.75 -5.27 -15.37
N PRO A 173 -5.92 -5.89 -14.19
CA PRO A 173 -5.33 -5.41 -12.95
C PRO A 173 -3.81 -5.44 -12.97
N ILE A 174 -3.17 -4.51 -12.26
CA ILE A 174 -1.70 -4.41 -12.21
C ILE A 174 -1.22 -5.02 -10.90
N PHE A 175 -0.34 -6.01 -10.99
CA PHE A 175 0.27 -6.66 -9.83
C PHE A 175 1.75 -6.32 -9.72
N ILE A 176 2.24 -6.32 -8.48
CA ILE A 176 3.66 -6.25 -8.19
C ILE A 176 4.11 -7.66 -7.89
N LYS A 177 5.13 -8.13 -8.60
CA LYS A 177 5.71 -9.45 -8.38
C LYS A 177 6.77 -9.39 -7.29
N CYS A 178 7.67 -8.41 -7.33
CA CYS A 178 8.80 -8.32 -6.42
C CYS A 178 8.58 -7.28 -5.31
N PHE A 179 8.62 -7.72 -4.05
CA PHE A 179 8.54 -6.88 -2.85
C PHE A 179 9.85 -6.97 -2.08
N ILE A 180 10.57 -5.86 -2.02
CA ILE A 180 11.88 -5.74 -1.40
C ILE A 180 11.76 -4.93 -0.12
N PHE A 181 12.35 -5.43 0.95
CA PHE A 181 12.39 -4.74 2.24
C PHE A 181 13.83 -4.40 2.66
N GLY A 182 14.02 -3.30 3.37
CA GLY A 182 15.34 -2.80 3.74
C GLY A 182 16.08 -3.67 4.76
N SER A 183 17.41 -3.76 4.59
CA SER A 183 18.32 -4.44 5.52
C SER A 183 18.46 -3.69 6.84
N GLY A 184 18.93 -4.36 7.90
CA GLY A 184 19.16 -3.76 9.22
C GLY A 184 17.87 -3.50 10.02
N THR A 185 16.75 -4.05 9.57
CA THR A 185 15.54 -4.24 10.38
C THR A 185 15.16 -5.72 10.41
N PRO A 186 14.45 -6.19 11.45
CA PRO A 186 13.98 -7.58 11.50
C PRO A 186 13.20 -7.96 10.25
N TYR A 187 13.48 -9.14 9.71
CA TYR A 187 12.85 -9.66 8.50
C TYR A 187 12.43 -11.11 8.74
N SER A 188 11.24 -11.49 8.28
CA SER A 188 10.82 -12.89 8.27
C SER A 188 9.89 -13.13 7.08
N LYS A 189 10.31 -14.05 6.21
CA LYS A 189 9.55 -14.43 5.03
C LYS A 189 8.25 -15.13 5.42
N GLU A 190 8.28 -15.91 6.49
CA GLU A 190 7.14 -16.58 7.10
C GLU A 190 6.11 -15.55 7.58
N SER A 191 6.56 -14.49 8.26
CA SER A 191 5.68 -13.42 8.73
C SER A 191 5.08 -12.61 7.58
N LEU A 192 5.82 -12.40 6.49
CA LEU A 192 5.30 -11.77 5.28
C LEU A 192 4.27 -12.65 4.57
N ASN A 193 4.58 -13.93 4.34
CA ASN A 193 3.66 -14.86 3.69
C ASN A 193 2.35 -14.98 4.49
N ARG A 194 2.46 -15.09 5.81
CA ARG A 194 1.31 -15.08 6.70
C ARG A 194 0.52 -13.77 6.62
N ALA A 195 1.15 -12.62 6.76
CA ALA A 195 0.44 -11.35 6.78
C ALA A 195 -0.20 -10.97 5.43
N LEU A 196 0.45 -11.35 4.32
CA LEU A 196 0.18 -10.82 2.99
C LEU A 196 -0.43 -11.83 2.02
N ILE A 197 -0.14 -13.13 2.16
CA ILE A 197 -0.57 -14.17 1.22
C ILE A 197 -1.73 -14.99 1.78
N TYR A 198 -1.53 -15.71 2.90
CA TYR A 198 -2.48 -16.72 3.36
C TYR A 198 -3.23 -16.41 4.66
N ARG A 199 -2.69 -15.60 5.58
CA ARG A 199 -3.24 -15.40 6.95
C ARG A 199 -3.52 -16.72 7.65
N ASP A 200 -4.79 -17.14 7.68
CA ASP A 200 -5.27 -18.37 8.31
C ASP A 200 -5.73 -19.41 7.27
N ASN A 201 -5.54 -19.14 5.97
CA ASN A 201 -6.08 -19.96 4.87
C ASN A 201 -5.04 -20.14 3.76
N GLU A 202 -4.40 -21.30 3.73
CA GLU A 202 -3.35 -21.64 2.74
C GLU A 202 -3.92 -21.90 1.34
N ASP A 203 -5.20 -22.26 1.22
CA ASP A 203 -5.87 -22.52 -0.07
C ASP A 203 -5.98 -21.28 -0.97
N VAL A 204 -5.66 -20.10 -0.43
CA VAL A 204 -5.71 -18.82 -1.16
C VAL A 204 -4.60 -18.72 -2.21
N LEU A 205 -3.52 -19.51 -2.11
CA LEU A 205 -2.42 -19.52 -3.09
C LEU A 205 -2.91 -19.80 -4.52
N GLY A 206 -3.84 -20.74 -4.69
CA GLY A 206 -4.42 -21.08 -6.01
C GLY A 206 -5.32 -19.99 -6.60
N ARG A 207 -5.65 -18.94 -5.83
CA ARG A 207 -6.51 -17.83 -6.27
C ARG A 207 -5.73 -16.57 -6.63
N LEU A 208 -4.41 -16.54 -6.37
CA LEU A 208 -3.57 -15.41 -6.72
C LEU A 208 -3.29 -15.38 -8.22
N GLN A 209 -3.49 -14.22 -8.83
CA GLN A 209 -3.15 -14.03 -10.24
C GLN A 209 -1.63 -13.93 -10.45
N VAL A 210 -0.91 -13.34 -9.47
CA VAL A 210 0.54 -13.30 -9.42
C VAL A 210 0.98 -13.63 -8.00
N VAL A 211 1.83 -14.64 -7.85
CA VAL A 211 2.44 -14.98 -6.57
C VAL A 211 3.57 -14.00 -6.29
N PRO A 212 3.52 -13.23 -5.18
CA PRO A 212 4.54 -12.26 -4.87
C PRO A 212 5.81 -12.94 -4.34
N GLU A 213 6.95 -12.38 -4.71
CA GLU A 213 8.26 -12.74 -4.18
C GLU A 213 8.68 -11.71 -3.14
N PHE A 214 9.10 -12.19 -1.97
CA PHE A 214 9.61 -11.35 -0.89
C PHE A 214 11.13 -11.47 -0.81
N HIS A 215 11.79 -10.32 -0.83
CA HIS A 215 13.25 -10.20 -0.80
C HIS A 215 13.68 -9.24 0.30
N ASN A 216 14.85 -9.50 0.86
CA ASN A 216 15.54 -8.56 1.74
C ASN A 216 16.69 -7.89 0.98
N SER A 217 16.79 -6.57 1.09
CA SER A 217 17.91 -5.82 0.55
C SER A 217 19.19 -6.15 1.30
N SER A 218 20.33 -6.14 0.61
CA SER A 218 21.65 -6.17 1.26
C SER A 218 22.13 -4.77 1.68
N ILE A 219 21.42 -3.71 1.27
CA ILE A 219 21.80 -2.33 1.54
C ILE A 219 21.18 -1.88 2.86
N VAL A 220 22.05 -1.55 3.83
CA VAL A 220 21.70 -0.88 5.08
C VAL A 220 21.80 0.62 4.88
N PHE A 221 20.70 1.35 5.10
CA PHE A 221 20.72 2.81 4.99
C PHE A 221 21.39 3.44 6.22
N PRO A 222 22.25 4.48 6.08
CA PRO A 222 22.98 5.08 7.19
C PRO A 222 22.10 5.62 8.33
N HIS A 223 20.88 6.05 7.98
CA HIS A 223 19.90 6.60 8.92
C HIS A 223 18.77 5.63 9.25
N ILE A 224 19.02 4.32 9.11
CA ILE A 224 18.09 3.31 9.61
C ILE A 224 17.82 3.54 11.10
N ARG A 225 16.61 3.20 11.54
CA ARG A 225 16.20 3.39 12.92
C ARG A 225 17.13 2.61 13.86
N THR A 226 18.11 3.29 14.42
CA THR A 226 18.98 2.78 15.48
C THR A 226 18.27 2.87 16.83
N THR A 227 18.85 2.26 17.85
CA THR A 227 18.38 2.28 19.26
C THR A 227 18.25 3.69 19.86
N ASN A 228 18.70 4.72 19.15
CA ASN A 228 18.53 6.11 19.55
C ASN A 228 17.06 6.55 19.41
N SER A 229 16.54 7.24 20.43
CA SER A 229 15.16 7.73 20.53
C SER A 229 14.88 8.90 19.57
N LEU A 230 15.11 8.68 18.27
CA LEU A 230 14.84 9.64 17.21
C LEU A 230 13.34 9.71 16.95
N ARG A 231 12.82 10.94 16.85
CA ARG A 231 11.42 11.17 16.50
C ARG A 231 11.28 11.10 14.98
N PRO A 232 10.36 10.28 14.42
CA PRO A 232 10.10 10.30 12.99
C PRO A 232 9.56 11.67 12.55
N SER A 233 9.90 12.07 11.32
CA SER A 233 9.45 13.31 10.70
C SER A 233 7.92 13.42 10.71
N ALA A 234 7.42 14.64 10.92
CA ALA A 234 5.99 14.93 10.82
C ALA A 234 5.51 15.06 9.36
N GLY A 235 6.45 15.21 8.43
CA GLY A 235 6.19 15.35 7.00
C GLY A 235 6.54 14.10 6.21
N SER A 236 5.91 13.98 5.04
CA SER A 236 6.13 12.89 4.10
C SER A 236 6.47 13.47 2.73
N ILE A 237 7.61 13.07 2.19
CA ILE A 237 8.08 13.50 0.88
C ILE A 237 7.40 12.66 -0.19
N ILE A 238 6.98 13.30 -1.26
CA ILE A 238 6.34 12.70 -2.43
C ILE A 238 7.18 13.07 -3.63
N TYR A 239 7.70 12.06 -4.32
CA TYR A 239 8.31 12.23 -5.64
C TYR A 239 7.62 11.29 -6.62
N VAL A 240 7.30 11.81 -7.81
CA VAL A 240 6.78 11.00 -8.91
C VAL A 240 7.50 11.42 -10.19
N ASN A 241 8.09 10.45 -10.88
CA ASN A 241 8.78 10.67 -12.14
C ASN A 241 7.78 10.81 -13.30
N ILE A 242 7.17 11.99 -13.40
CA ILE A 242 6.33 12.47 -14.50
C ILE A 242 6.96 13.74 -15.09
N ASN A 243 6.42 14.32 -16.16
CA ASN A 243 6.97 15.53 -16.82
C ASN A 243 7.45 16.61 -15.82
N ASN A 244 8.73 16.96 -15.87
CA ASN A 244 9.50 17.85 -14.96
C ASN A 244 9.68 17.39 -13.50
N GLY A 245 9.28 16.17 -13.15
CA GLY A 245 9.41 15.57 -11.82
C GLY A 245 8.49 16.24 -10.79
N LEU A 246 7.45 15.54 -10.34
CA LEU A 246 6.61 16.06 -9.25
C LEU A 246 7.35 15.91 -7.93
N GLN A 247 7.46 17.01 -7.18
CA GLN A 247 7.96 17.03 -5.80
C GLN A 247 6.97 17.76 -4.89
N GLU A 248 6.47 17.08 -3.88
CA GLU A 248 5.59 17.66 -2.86
C GLU A 248 5.96 17.15 -1.46
N VAL A 249 5.67 17.92 -0.43
CA VAL A 249 5.77 17.46 0.96
C VAL A 249 4.39 17.55 1.60
N ALA A 250 3.94 16.45 2.19
CA ALA A 250 2.68 16.37 2.90
C ALA A 250 2.90 16.49 4.41
N VAL A 251 2.19 17.40 5.08
CA VAL A 251 2.13 17.50 6.54
C VAL A 251 0.67 17.46 6.96
N GLN A 252 0.31 16.55 7.86
CA GLN A 252 -1.09 16.32 8.28
C GLN A 252 -2.05 16.09 7.09
N GLY A 253 -1.53 15.55 5.98
CA GLY A 253 -2.27 15.25 4.77
C GLY A 253 -2.58 16.44 3.87
N VAL A 254 -2.03 17.62 4.15
CA VAL A 254 -2.06 18.81 3.27
C VAL A 254 -0.66 19.14 2.75
N LYS A 255 -0.58 19.93 1.68
CA LYS A 255 0.69 20.35 1.08
C LYS A 255 1.42 21.33 2.02
N LEU A 256 2.71 21.09 2.26
CA LEU A 256 3.57 21.95 3.07
C LEU A 256 3.72 23.33 2.42
N GLY A 257 3.83 24.38 3.24
CA GLY A 257 3.99 25.76 2.79
C GLY A 257 2.69 26.52 2.54
N LEU A 258 1.52 25.91 2.81
CA LEU A 258 0.23 26.58 2.70
C LEU A 258 -0.19 27.30 3.98
N THR A 259 -0.83 28.46 3.80
CA THR A 259 -1.52 29.15 4.90
C THR A 259 -2.73 28.33 5.36
N LYS A 260 -3.20 28.51 6.61
CA LYS A 260 -4.40 27.82 7.12
C LYS A 260 -5.63 28.00 6.23
N LYS A 261 -5.80 29.19 5.62
CA LYS A 261 -6.88 29.47 4.66
C LYS A 261 -6.75 28.65 3.38
N ARG A 262 -5.53 28.49 2.84
CA ARG A 262 -5.27 27.73 1.60
C ARG A 262 -5.16 26.23 1.81
N ALA A 263 -4.88 25.76 3.02
CA ALA A 263 -4.72 24.33 3.34
C ALA A 263 -5.96 23.48 2.98
N ASN A 264 -7.16 24.07 3.03
CA ASN A 264 -8.42 23.41 2.68
C ASN A 264 -8.89 23.72 1.24
N SER A 265 -8.11 24.47 0.45
CA SER A 265 -8.44 24.80 -0.93
C SER A 265 -8.25 23.60 -1.86
N LEU A 266 -9.17 23.42 -2.81
CA LEU A 266 -9.06 22.40 -3.85
C LEU A 266 -7.90 22.69 -4.82
N ASN A 267 -7.61 23.98 -5.07
CA ASN A 267 -6.58 24.40 -6.03
C ASN A 267 -5.15 24.18 -5.53
N HIS A 268 -4.98 23.96 -4.22
CA HIS A 268 -3.66 23.82 -3.59
C HIS A 268 -3.47 22.45 -2.93
N CYS A 269 -4.39 21.51 -3.16
CA CYS A 269 -4.29 20.18 -2.56
C CYS A 269 -3.15 19.35 -3.19
N LEU A 270 -2.74 18.30 -2.48
CA LEU A 270 -1.70 17.40 -2.97
C LEU A 270 -2.14 16.71 -4.26
N SER A 271 -1.22 16.55 -5.19
CA SER A 271 -1.48 15.94 -6.51
C SER A 271 -1.92 14.47 -6.39
N ILE A 272 -1.58 13.83 -5.27
CA ILE A 272 -1.94 12.46 -4.95
C ILE A 272 -3.19 12.34 -4.06
N CYS A 273 -3.94 13.41 -3.77
CA CYS A 273 -5.17 13.32 -2.97
C CYS A 273 -6.34 12.68 -3.76
N LYS A 274 -7.52 12.45 -3.14
CA LYS A 274 -8.65 11.82 -3.86
C LYS A 274 -9.19 12.74 -4.94
N TYR A 275 -9.35 14.02 -4.61
CA TYR A 275 -9.83 15.04 -5.53
C TYR A 275 -8.97 15.13 -6.79
N SER A 276 -7.65 15.31 -6.63
CA SER A 276 -6.70 15.42 -7.75
C SER A 276 -6.68 14.19 -8.65
N LEU A 277 -6.64 12.98 -8.06
CA LEU A 277 -6.67 11.74 -8.85
C LEU A 277 -8.00 11.53 -9.56
N TYR A 278 -9.12 11.95 -8.94
CA TYR A 278 -10.43 11.84 -9.56
C TYR A 278 -10.60 12.80 -10.74
N ARG A 279 -10.12 14.05 -10.60
CA ARG A 279 -10.09 15.02 -11.70
C ARG A 279 -9.36 14.46 -12.92
N ILE A 280 -8.17 13.86 -12.73
CA ILE A 280 -7.41 13.27 -13.85
C ILE A 280 -8.16 12.07 -14.46
N PHE A 281 -8.81 11.26 -13.63
CA PHE A 281 -9.66 10.16 -14.13
C PHE A 281 -10.80 10.67 -15.01
N LEU A 282 -11.47 11.76 -14.63
CA LEU A 282 -12.52 12.36 -15.46
C LEU A 282 -11.96 12.95 -16.76
N GLU A 283 -10.81 13.62 -16.72
CA GLU A 283 -10.09 14.13 -17.91
C GLU A 283 -9.81 13.01 -18.93
N ILE A 284 -9.43 11.82 -18.46
CA ILE A 284 -9.22 10.64 -19.32
C ILE A 284 -10.53 10.20 -19.99
N LEU A 285 -11.64 10.18 -19.25
CA LEU A 285 -12.94 9.82 -19.83
C LEU A 285 -13.46 10.88 -20.79
N GLU A 286 -13.19 12.16 -20.55
CA GLU A 286 -13.54 13.23 -21.48
C GLU A 286 -12.79 13.08 -22.81
N LYS A 287 -11.51 12.71 -22.76
CA LYS A 287 -10.68 12.47 -23.95
C LYS A 287 -10.99 11.15 -24.65
N ASN A 288 -11.52 10.15 -23.95
CA ASN A 288 -11.88 8.83 -24.50
C ASN A 288 -13.41 8.65 -24.49
N HIS A 289 -14.08 9.19 -25.52
CA HIS A 289 -15.53 9.22 -25.62
C HIS A 289 -16.19 7.83 -25.64
N ASP A 290 -15.55 6.85 -26.26
CA ASP A 290 -16.08 5.50 -26.37
C ASP A 290 -16.04 4.78 -25.01
N LEU A 291 -14.93 4.91 -24.29
CA LEU A 291 -14.82 4.40 -22.92
C LEU A 291 -15.78 5.12 -21.95
N LYS A 292 -15.97 6.44 -22.11
CA LYS A 292 -16.98 7.20 -21.35
C LYS A 292 -18.37 6.59 -21.54
N LYS A 293 -18.81 6.34 -22.78
CA LYS A 293 -20.13 5.76 -23.07
C LYS A 293 -20.32 4.38 -22.41
N ILE A 294 -19.26 3.57 -22.35
CA ILE A 294 -19.30 2.26 -21.68
C ILE A 294 -19.47 2.39 -20.17
N ILE A 295 -18.82 3.37 -19.54
CA ILE A 295 -18.82 3.54 -18.07
C ILE A 295 -20.05 4.30 -17.57
N CYS A 296 -20.48 5.34 -18.29
CA CYS A 296 -21.59 6.20 -17.88
C CYS A 296 -22.23 6.98 -19.03
N CYS A 297 -23.54 7.16 -18.94
CA CYS A 297 -24.33 7.99 -19.86
C CYS A 297 -24.57 9.42 -19.33
N GLU A 298 -24.24 9.68 -18.07
CA GLU A 298 -24.43 10.97 -17.39
C GLU A 298 -23.25 11.93 -17.65
N GLU A 299 -23.47 13.22 -17.40
CA GLU A 299 -22.41 14.23 -17.39
C GLU A 299 -21.38 13.93 -16.30
N LEU A 300 -20.10 13.85 -16.67
CA LEU A 300 -19.02 13.38 -15.80
C LEU A 300 -18.86 14.23 -14.54
N LYS A 301 -19.02 15.55 -14.68
CA LYS A 301 -18.97 16.52 -13.59
C LYS A 301 -20.03 16.28 -12.51
N ASP A 302 -21.15 15.63 -12.86
CA ASP A 302 -22.27 15.42 -11.93
C ASP A 302 -22.15 14.08 -11.19
N ILE A 303 -21.17 13.23 -11.55
CA ILE A 303 -20.98 11.93 -10.91
C ILE A 303 -20.06 12.08 -9.69
N PRO A 304 -20.54 11.81 -8.46
CA PRO A 304 -19.70 11.87 -7.27
C PRO A 304 -18.65 10.77 -7.23
N TYR A 305 -17.50 11.05 -6.62
CA TYR A 305 -16.36 10.13 -6.52
C TYR A 305 -16.73 8.74 -5.98
N ASN A 306 -17.54 8.65 -4.93
CA ASN A 306 -17.98 7.38 -4.37
C ASN A 306 -18.88 6.58 -5.33
N LYS A 307 -19.80 7.25 -6.06
CA LYS A 307 -20.67 6.62 -7.06
C LYS A 307 -19.86 6.11 -8.24
N MET A 308 -18.91 6.90 -8.76
CA MET A 308 -18.04 6.44 -9.84
C MET A 308 -17.25 5.19 -9.45
N LYS A 309 -16.72 5.13 -8.22
CA LYS A 309 -16.04 3.93 -7.72
C LYS A 309 -16.93 2.68 -7.66
N ARG A 310 -18.24 2.83 -7.44
CA ARG A 310 -19.19 1.70 -7.40
C ARG A 310 -19.44 1.12 -8.78
N LYS A 311 -19.26 1.89 -9.85
CA LYS A 311 -19.37 1.40 -11.23
C LYS A 311 -18.32 0.33 -11.57
N ALA A 312 -17.23 0.24 -10.80
CA ALA A 312 -16.21 -0.81 -10.94
C ALA A 312 -16.68 -2.15 -10.33
N ILE A 313 -17.77 -2.72 -10.86
CA ILE A 313 -18.50 -3.86 -10.29
C ILE A 313 -17.58 -5.05 -10.02
N LEU A 314 -16.84 -5.52 -11.03
CA LEU A 314 -15.91 -6.64 -10.91
C LEU A 314 -14.86 -6.43 -9.81
N TYR A 315 -14.35 -5.20 -9.66
CA TYR A 315 -13.41 -4.87 -8.59
C TYR A 315 -14.09 -4.89 -7.20
N GLN A 316 -15.34 -4.43 -7.09
CA GLN A 316 -16.08 -4.44 -5.82
C GLN A 316 -16.49 -5.86 -5.40
N GLU A 317 -16.88 -6.71 -6.36
CA GLU A 317 -17.21 -8.12 -6.13
C GLU A 317 -15.99 -8.88 -5.64
N LYS A 318 -14.88 -8.81 -6.38
CA LYS A 318 -13.61 -9.43 -5.95
C LYS A 318 -13.14 -8.88 -4.60
N TRP A 319 -13.34 -7.59 -4.34
CA TRP A 319 -13.02 -7.00 -3.03
C TRP A 319 -13.89 -7.59 -1.93
N THR A 320 -15.18 -7.80 -2.19
CA THR A 320 -16.11 -8.38 -1.21
C THR A 320 -15.71 -9.82 -0.90
N GLU A 321 -15.45 -10.62 -1.92
CA GLU A 321 -14.95 -12.00 -1.75
C GLU A 321 -13.68 -12.05 -0.90
N ILE A 322 -12.65 -11.26 -1.24
CA ILE A 322 -11.39 -11.23 -0.50
C ILE A 322 -11.61 -10.73 0.94
N LYS A 323 -12.45 -9.72 1.12
CA LYS A 323 -12.76 -9.17 2.44
C LYS A 323 -13.42 -10.22 3.33
N ASP A 324 -14.32 -11.04 2.78
CA ASP A 324 -15.08 -12.02 3.54
C ASP A 324 -14.27 -13.31 3.78
N ASN A 325 -13.51 -13.77 2.79
CA ASN A 325 -12.75 -15.03 2.86
C ASN A 325 -11.33 -14.88 3.45
N PHE A 326 -10.60 -13.83 3.08
CA PHE A 326 -9.20 -13.65 3.48
C PHE A 326 -9.08 -12.75 4.72
N PHE A 327 -9.68 -11.56 4.69
CA PHE A 327 -9.54 -10.62 5.82
C PHE A 327 -10.52 -10.89 6.97
N LYS A 328 -11.70 -11.44 6.68
CA LYS A 328 -12.82 -11.70 7.62
C LYS A 328 -13.35 -10.46 8.37
N ALA A 329 -12.72 -9.30 8.17
CA ALA A 329 -13.04 -8.02 8.77
C ALA A 329 -12.34 -6.89 8.00
N TRP A 330 -12.92 -5.69 8.02
CA TRP A 330 -12.25 -4.50 7.53
C TRP A 330 -12.88 -3.27 8.16
N THR A 331 -12.13 -2.17 8.29
CA THR A 331 -12.69 -0.90 8.79
C THR A 331 -13.75 -0.38 7.82
N VAL A 332 -14.96 -0.12 8.32
CA VAL A 332 -15.99 0.60 7.55
C VAL A 332 -15.71 2.10 7.69
N LYS A 333 -15.47 2.75 6.55
CA LYS A 333 -15.31 4.21 6.52
C LYS A 333 -16.67 4.83 6.21
N PRO A 334 -17.01 5.99 6.81
CA PRO A 334 -18.26 6.66 6.47
C PRO A 334 -18.21 7.08 4.99
N ASP A 335 -19.34 7.00 4.30
CA ASP A 335 -19.44 7.28 2.86
C ASP A 335 -19.50 8.79 2.56
N ILE A 336 -18.50 9.52 3.08
CA ILE A 336 -18.45 10.98 3.06
C ILE A 336 -17.86 11.56 1.78
N TRP A 337 -17.36 10.73 0.87
CA TRP A 337 -16.72 11.18 -0.38
C TRP A 337 -17.72 11.28 -1.53
N ASN A 338 -18.83 11.97 -1.27
CA ASN A 338 -19.87 12.27 -2.24
C ASN A 338 -19.63 13.65 -2.90
N PHE A 339 -18.38 13.92 -3.29
CA PHE A 339 -18.00 15.17 -3.95
C PHE A 339 -17.86 14.97 -5.46
N CYS A 340 -18.18 16.02 -6.20
CA CYS A 340 -17.99 16.16 -7.64
C CYS A 340 -16.78 17.05 -7.95
N ILE A 341 -16.29 16.99 -9.19
CA ILE A 341 -15.30 17.96 -9.69
C ILE A 341 -16.09 19.04 -10.43
N ASN A 342 -16.06 20.26 -9.91
CA ASN A 342 -16.69 21.41 -10.55
C ASN A 342 -15.60 22.18 -11.32
N ASP A 343 -15.83 22.44 -12.60
CA ASP A 343 -15.04 23.39 -13.38
C ASP A 343 -15.42 24.82 -12.95
N LYS A 344 -14.74 25.35 -11.94
CA LYS A 344 -14.79 26.78 -11.61
C LYS A 344 -13.41 27.32 -11.34
#